data_AF-A0AA47JMX6-F1
#
_entry.id   AF-A0AA47JMX6-F1
#
_cell.length_a   1.000
_cell.length_b   1.000
_cell.length_c   1.000
_cell.angle_alpha   90.00
_cell.angle_beta   90.00
_cell.angle_gamma   90.00
#
_symmetry.space_group_name_H-M   'P 1'
#
loop_
_entity.id
_entity.type
_entity.pdbx_description
1 polymer ?
#
loop_
_entity_poly.entity_id
_entity_poly.type
_entity_poly.pdbx_seq_one_letter_code
_entity_poly.pdbx_strand_id
1 'polypeptide(L)'
;MIKFHKKKGLALSLMALASFYAFAEYKTDKAPIKSNPTSEVYVSGSSTLPIEQLVEEKMSVTTYKIIEIMEDTNLYAAFTNKGTFIVDSDVNFAIKGKMIDLSNGDNILGRIFGAHKDEIQSIITKEKAIVAFTDSSHKASVKLSDTKPKPQPIPAEPSEHNTNLNSSHEEKINEILRKSPGVQALIKRKLAMEAKQEQLEHQESSDSSKQQPVTQSSIPSVSSEKTSNTIMDELKNIEPHMRQKLGPTYAPMLLPAIDDDSFIVYENDADVPYKGTLTVATDFSCPVCKQLHTLIPSLNAEGVKVRYMPYPRKRIIDYPFENNFTVDQYIYRTHQEPLNSFGELVLNGYCSDDNKAAYNELFSTKSLRDFPSNISKSCETKMREFKILGDLMFAGGTPYLVWGDEDTPASERGYIRGVMRSDRTIFDLLKRKES
;
A
#
# COMPACT_ATOMS: atom_id res chain seq x y z
N MET A 1 -52.04 -33.29 5.88
CA MET A 1 -52.73 -34.50 5.37
C MET A 1 -52.47 -34.61 3.88
N ILE A 2 -51.76 -35.67 3.50
CA ILE A 2 -51.30 -35.98 2.15
C ILE A 2 -52.47 -36.59 1.37
N LYS A 3 -52.69 -36.15 0.12
CA LYS A 3 -53.44 -36.94 -0.88
C LYS A 3 -52.69 -36.94 -2.21
N PHE A 4 -52.12 -38.11 -2.50
CA PHE A 4 -51.61 -38.55 -3.79
C PHE A 4 -52.77 -38.79 -4.77
N HIS A 5 -52.65 -38.31 -6.00
CA HIS A 5 -53.25 -39.01 -7.14
C HIS A 5 -52.34 -39.01 -8.37
N LYS A 6 -52.16 -40.22 -8.89
CA LYS A 6 -51.36 -40.70 -10.01
C LYS A 6 -52.18 -40.62 -11.30
N LYS A 7 -51.55 -40.31 -12.44
CA LYS A 7 -51.84 -40.81 -13.82
C LYS A 7 -50.69 -40.33 -14.73
N LYS A 8 -49.73 -41.18 -15.15
CA LYS A 8 -49.70 -42.10 -16.32
C LYS A 8 -49.84 -41.42 -17.71
N GLY A 9 -48.69 -41.19 -18.38
CA GLY A 9 -48.25 -41.87 -19.62
C GLY A 9 -48.67 -41.34 -21.01
N LEU A 10 -47.66 -41.02 -21.86
CA LEU A 10 -47.51 -41.25 -23.33
C LEU A 10 -46.22 -40.48 -23.78
N ALA A 11 -45.09 -41.03 -24.21
CA ALA A 11 -44.69 -41.89 -25.35
C ALA A 11 -44.55 -41.18 -26.73
N LEU A 12 -43.33 -41.30 -27.31
CA LEU A 12 -42.85 -41.05 -28.70
C LEU A 12 -42.74 -39.58 -29.18
N SER A 13 -41.76 -39.14 -29.99
CA SER A 13 -41.03 -39.80 -31.08
C SER A 13 -39.64 -39.17 -31.33
N LEU A 14 -38.69 -40.01 -31.75
CA LEU A 14 -37.44 -39.66 -32.42
C LEU A 14 -37.68 -38.88 -33.73
N MET A 15 -36.73 -38.01 -34.10
CA MET A 15 -36.22 -37.94 -35.47
C MET A 15 -34.75 -37.49 -35.49
N ALA A 16 -33.91 -38.35 -36.05
CA ALA A 16 -32.56 -38.08 -36.48
C ALA A 16 -32.59 -37.50 -37.90
N LEU A 17 -31.71 -36.54 -38.19
CA LEU A 17 -31.32 -36.18 -39.56
C LEU A 17 -29.80 -36.00 -39.59
N ALA A 18 -29.14 -37.05 -40.08
CA ALA A 18 -27.79 -36.96 -40.62
C ALA A 18 -27.88 -36.53 -42.09
N SER A 19 -26.97 -35.69 -42.54
CA SER A 19 -26.70 -35.49 -43.97
C SER A 19 -25.20 -35.22 -44.16
N PHE A 20 -24.70 -35.83 -45.22
CA PHE A 20 -23.34 -36.26 -45.46
C PHE A 20 -22.60 -35.33 -46.46
N TYR A 21 -21.28 -35.51 -46.48
CA TYR A 21 -20.32 -35.26 -47.57
C TYR A 21 -19.90 -33.82 -47.95
N ALA A 22 -18.61 -33.51 -47.72
CA ALA A 22 -17.62 -33.47 -48.81
C ALA A 22 -16.18 -33.54 -48.26
N PHE A 23 -15.47 -34.60 -48.66
CA PHE A 23 -14.02 -34.76 -48.54
C PHE A 23 -13.35 -34.13 -49.77
N ALA A 24 -12.20 -33.48 -49.57
CA ALA A 24 -11.24 -33.25 -50.64
C ALA A 24 -9.84 -33.66 -50.14
N GLU A 25 -9.45 -34.90 -50.49
CA GLU A 25 -8.07 -35.36 -50.49
C GLU A 25 -7.39 -34.92 -51.79
N TYR A 26 -6.15 -34.43 -51.71
CA TYR A 26 -5.25 -34.35 -52.86
C TYR A 26 -4.04 -35.24 -52.61
N LYS A 27 -3.73 -36.09 -53.60
CA LYS A 27 -2.87 -37.27 -53.51
C LYS A 27 -1.53 -37.04 -54.24
N THR A 28 -0.44 -37.34 -53.53
CA THR A 28 0.86 -37.97 -53.90
C THR A 28 1.45 -37.87 -55.31
N ASP A 29 2.79 -37.72 -55.39
CA ASP A 29 3.64 -38.67 -56.15
C ASP A 29 5.13 -38.70 -55.74
N LYS A 30 5.79 -39.82 -56.09
CA LYS A 30 6.91 -40.53 -55.43
C LYS A 30 8.34 -40.34 -56.03
N ALA A 31 9.35 -40.44 -55.14
CA ALA A 31 10.66 -41.18 -55.14
C ALA A 31 11.57 -41.27 -56.40
N PRO A 32 12.93 -41.35 -56.27
CA PRO A 32 13.61 -42.61 -55.89
C PRO A 32 14.87 -42.50 -54.97
N ILE A 33 15.31 -43.68 -54.49
CA ILE A 33 16.37 -43.97 -53.50
C ILE A 33 17.75 -44.18 -54.15
N LYS A 34 18.87 -43.78 -53.49
CA LYS A 34 20.13 -44.59 -53.30
C LYS A 34 21.27 -43.92 -52.49
N SER A 35 21.63 -44.57 -51.36
CA SER A 35 22.95 -44.86 -50.73
C SER A 35 24.02 -43.78 -50.40
N ASN A 36 24.18 -43.52 -49.09
CA ASN A 36 25.36 -43.32 -48.18
C ASN A 36 26.77 -42.91 -48.71
N PRO A 37 27.70 -42.33 -47.88
CA PRO A 37 27.64 -42.01 -46.44
C PRO A 37 28.22 -40.62 -46.04
N THR A 38 28.24 -40.36 -44.72
CA THR A 38 29.04 -39.35 -43.98
C THR A 38 28.79 -37.88 -44.28
N SER A 39 27.96 -37.25 -43.45
CA SER A 39 28.14 -35.88 -42.93
C SER A 39 27.22 -35.71 -41.72
N GLU A 40 27.77 -35.14 -40.65
CA GLU A 40 27.16 -34.94 -39.34
C GLU A 40 25.76 -34.31 -39.45
N VAL A 41 24.74 -35.03 -38.96
CA VAL A 41 23.40 -34.48 -38.77
C VAL A 41 23.23 -34.28 -37.27
N TYR A 42 23.21 -33.01 -36.87
CA TYR A 42 22.61 -32.56 -35.64
C TYR A 42 21.21 -33.18 -35.53
N VAL A 43 21.06 -34.11 -34.59
CA VAL A 43 19.74 -34.57 -34.17
C VAL A 43 19.07 -33.36 -33.52
N SER A 44 18.23 -32.65 -34.27
CA SER A 44 17.23 -31.74 -33.72
C SER A 44 16.23 -32.57 -32.94
N GLY A 45 16.62 -32.98 -31.74
CA GLY A 45 15.66 -33.34 -30.72
C GLY A 45 14.86 -32.09 -30.44
N SER A 46 13.62 -32.05 -30.90
CA SER A 46 12.61 -31.14 -30.38
C SER A 46 12.35 -31.53 -28.93
N SER A 47 13.28 -31.20 -28.03
CA SER A 47 13.02 -31.18 -26.61
C SER A 47 12.32 -29.85 -26.33
N THR A 48 11.00 -29.84 -26.45
CA THR A 48 10.21 -28.79 -25.79
C THR A 48 10.54 -28.92 -24.31
N LEU A 49 11.28 -27.94 -23.77
CA LEU A 49 11.60 -27.89 -22.35
C LEU A 49 10.27 -28.00 -21.57
N PRO A 50 10.24 -28.76 -20.46
CA PRO A 50 9.10 -28.74 -19.55
C PRO A 50 8.74 -27.29 -19.22
N ILE A 51 7.44 -26.98 -19.17
CA ILE A 51 6.97 -25.59 -18.99
C ILE A 51 7.55 -24.91 -17.73
N GLU A 52 7.87 -25.68 -16.70
CA GLU A 52 8.58 -25.21 -15.52
C GLU A 52 9.94 -24.60 -15.85
N GLN A 53 10.76 -25.30 -16.63
CA GLN A 53 12.06 -24.81 -17.08
C GLN A 53 11.92 -23.60 -18.01
N LEU A 54 10.91 -23.60 -18.89
CA LEU A 54 10.62 -22.45 -19.75
C LEU A 54 10.28 -21.19 -18.94
N VAL A 55 9.47 -21.33 -17.88
CA VAL A 55 9.11 -20.23 -16.98
C VAL A 55 10.34 -19.73 -16.23
N GLU A 56 11.14 -20.61 -15.65
CA GLU A 56 12.34 -20.23 -14.91
C GLU A 56 13.37 -19.50 -15.79
N GLU A 57 13.64 -20.02 -16.99
CA GLU A 57 14.60 -19.44 -17.92
C GLU A 57 14.13 -18.10 -18.49
N LYS A 58 12.95 -18.06 -19.12
CA LYS A 58 12.47 -16.85 -19.81
C LYS A 58 12.13 -15.73 -18.85
N MET A 59 11.68 -16.04 -17.63
CA MET A 59 11.28 -15.03 -16.65
C MET A 59 12.36 -14.77 -15.57
N SER A 60 13.45 -15.55 -15.56
CA SER A 60 14.50 -15.49 -14.54
C SER A 60 13.91 -15.55 -13.12
N VAL A 61 13.13 -16.60 -12.86
CA VAL A 61 12.41 -16.85 -11.59
C VAL A 61 12.70 -18.26 -11.08
N THR A 62 12.39 -18.50 -9.81
CA THR A 62 12.30 -19.86 -9.26
C THR A 62 10.84 -20.24 -9.18
N THR A 63 10.47 -21.38 -9.72
CA THR A 63 9.09 -21.87 -9.75
C THR A 63 8.85 -22.82 -8.60
N TYR A 64 7.81 -22.55 -7.82
CA TYR A 64 7.37 -23.42 -6.74
C TYR A 64 6.38 -24.47 -7.22
N LYS A 65 5.53 -24.09 -8.18
CA LYS A 65 4.51 -24.96 -8.76
C LYS A 65 3.95 -24.36 -10.06
N ILE A 66 3.65 -25.23 -11.02
CA ILE A 66 2.85 -24.89 -12.19
C ILE A 66 1.56 -25.71 -12.19
N ILE A 67 0.45 -25.05 -12.48
CA ILE A 67 -0.87 -25.67 -12.51
C ILE A 67 -1.58 -25.25 -13.79
N GLU A 68 -2.02 -26.22 -14.58
CA GLU A 68 -2.86 -25.96 -15.74
C GLU A 68 -4.22 -25.43 -15.29
N ILE A 69 -4.65 -24.31 -15.86
CA ILE A 69 -5.83 -23.59 -15.41
C ILE A 69 -7.10 -24.24 -15.97
N MET A 70 -7.06 -24.65 -17.23
CA MET A 70 -8.12 -25.42 -17.92
C MET A 70 -7.48 -26.25 -19.03
N GLU A 71 -7.88 -27.52 -19.14
CA GLU A 71 -7.32 -28.53 -20.07
C GLU A 71 -7.33 -28.11 -21.55
N ASP A 72 -8.19 -27.15 -21.94
CA ASP A 72 -8.32 -26.70 -23.34
C ASP A 72 -7.76 -25.30 -23.63
N THR A 73 -7.17 -24.63 -22.62
CA THR A 73 -6.76 -23.22 -22.75
C THR A 73 -5.27 -23.00 -23.00
N ASN A 74 -4.44 -24.04 -22.79
CA ASN A 74 -2.97 -23.91 -22.77
C ASN A 74 -2.47 -22.78 -21.84
N LEU A 75 -3.25 -22.45 -20.80
CA LEU A 75 -2.91 -21.45 -19.80
C LEU A 75 -2.53 -22.13 -18.49
N TYR A 76 -1.45 -21.64 -17.90
CA TYR A 76 -0.87 -22.17 -16.69
C TYR A 76 -0.72 -21.09 -15.63
N ALA A 77 -1.04 -21.43 -14.39
CA ALA A 77 -0.72 -20.64 -13.22
C ALA A 77 0.67 -21.04 -12.73
N ALA A 78 1.65 -20.16 -12.92
CA ALA A 78 3.02 -20.30 -12.42
C ALA A 78 3.17 -19.58 -11.09
N PHE A 79 3.43 -20.34 -10.02
CA PHE A 79 3.71 -19.82 -8.68
C PHE A 79 5.22 -19.69 -8.51
N THR A 80 5.73 -18.48 -8.34
CA THR A 80 7.18 -18.21 -8.35
C THR A 80 7.62 -17.35 -7.18
N ASN A 81 8.93 -17.25 -6.98
CA ASN A 81 9.54 -16.33 -6.01
C ASN A 81 9.28 -14.83 -6.29
N LYS A 82 8.84 -14.46 -7.51
CA LYS A 82 8.47 -13.07 -7.88
C LYS A 82 6.95 -12.84 -7.94
N GLY A 83 6.16 -13.82 -7.53
CA GLY A 83 4.70 -13.79 -7.50
C GLY A 83 4.07 -14.82 -8.44
N THR A 84 2.74 -14.74 -8.57
CA THR A 84 1.98 -15.65 -9.43
C THR A 84 1.72 -15.01 -10.79
N PHE A 85 1.89 -15.80 -11.84
CA PHE A 85 1.67 -15.39 -13.23
C PHE A 85 0.75 -16.39 -13.94
N ILE A 86 -0.04 -15.89 -14.87
CA ILE A 86 -0.71 -16.71 -15.89
C ILE A 86 0.21 -16.69 -17.11
N VAL A 87 0.60 -17.85 -17.58
CA VAL A 87 1.46 -17.99 -18.76
C VAL A 87 0.80 -18.89 -19.79
N ASP A 88 1.06 -18.64 -21.06
CA ASP A 88 0.77 -19.59 -22.13
C ASP A 88 1.80 -20.74 -22.14
N SER A 89 1.50 -21.82 -22.88
CA SER A 89 2.36 -23.01 -22.97
C SER A 89 3.79 -22.72 -23.40
N ASP A 90 3.99 -21.70 -24.23
CA ASP A 90 5.30 -21.30 -24.74
C ASP A 90 5.96 -20.19 -23.90
N VAL A 91 5.28 -19.69 -22.87
CA VAL A 91 5.72 -18.58 -22.01
C VAL A 91 6.14 -17.35 -22.84
N ASN A 92 5.34 -17.02 -23.85
CA ASN A 92 5.48 -15.79 -24.64
C ASN A 92 4.75 -14.62 -23.98
N PHE A 93 3.72 -14.92 -23.20
CA PHE A 93 2.91 -13.94 -22.48
C PHE A 93 2.84 -14.31 -21.00
N ALA A 94 3.11 -13.35 -20.13
CA ALA A 94 2.97 -13.49 -18.69
C ALA A 94 2.05 -12.40 -18.15
N ILE A 95 0.90 -12.80 -17.63
CA ILE A 95 -0.11 -11.89 -17.07
C ILE A 95 -0.05 -11.98 -15.55
N LYS A 96 0.22 -10.83 -14.91
CA LYS A 96 0.20 -10.70 -13.45
C LYS A 96 -1.12 -10.08 -13.02
N GLY A 97 -1.92 -10.79 -12.23
CA GLY A 97 -3.22 -10.29 -11.80
C GLY A 97 -4.19 -11.39 -11.38
N LYS A 98 -5.50 -11.11 -11.51
CA LYS A 98 -6.57 -12.10 -11.28
C LYS A 98 -7.06 -12.62 -12.63
N MET A 99 -7.43 -13.89 -12.66
CA MET A 99 -8.24 -14.44 -13.75
C MET A 99 -9.66 -14.59 -13.22
N ILE A 100 -10.60 -13.84 -13.80
CA ILE A 100 -12.00 -13.83 -13.40
C ILE A 100 -12.80 -14.60 -14.44
N ASP A 101 -13.50 -15.65 -14.03
CA ASP A 101 -14.53 -16.26 -14.84
C ASP A 101 -15.72 -15.30 -14.94
N LEU A 102 -16.01 -14.81 -16.14
CA LEU A 102 -17.07 -13.82 -16.35
C LEU A 102 -18.47 -14.39 -16.16
N SER A 103 -18.63 -15.72 -16.18
CA SER A 103 -19.94 -16.37 -16.03
C SER A 103 -20.46 -16.34 -14.58
N ASN A 104 -19.55 -16.36 -13.60
CA ASN A 104 -19.88 -16.47 -12.18
C ASN A 104 -19.11 -15.46 -11.30
N GLY A 105 -18.14 -14.73 -11.85
CA GLY A 105 -17.30 -13.79 -11.13
C GLY A 105 -16.18 -14.44 -10.30
N ASP A 106 -15.95 -15.75 -10.47
CA ASP A 106 -14.96 -16.50 -9.68
C ASP A 106 -13.53 -16.10 -10.04
N ASN A 107 -12.71 -15.84 -9.01
CA ASN A 107 -11.27 -15.69 -9.18
C ASN A 107 -10.62 -17.08 -9.30
N ILE A 108 -10.46 -17.55 -10.54
CA ILE A 108 -9.90 -18.87 -10.87
C ILE A 108 -8.52 -19.04 -10.24
N LEU A 109 -7.64 -18.05 -10.38
CA LEU A 109 -6.30 -18.05 -9.78
C LEU A 109 -6.34 -18.11 -8.25
N GLY A 110 -7.29 -17.41 -7.63
CA GLY A 110 -7.49 -17.43 -6.17
C GLY A 110 -7.94 -18.80 -5.67
N ARG A 111 -8.83 -19.46 -6.40
CA ARG A 111 -9.29 -20.83 -6.10
C ARG A 111 -8.15 -21.84 -6.23
N ILE A 112 -7.39 -21.76 -7.33
CA ILE A 112 -6.22 -22.62 -7.56
C ILE A 112 -5.19 -22.40 -6.44
N PHE A 113 -4.87 -21.15 -6.11
CA PHE A 113 -3.96 -20.87 -5.00
C PHE A 113 -4.48 -21.41 -3.67
N GLY A 114 -5.77 -21.25 -3.37
CA GLY A 114 -6.39 -21.79 -2.16
C GLY A 114 -6.28 -23.31 -2.06
N ALA A 115 -6.54 -24.03 -3.15
CA ALA A 115 -6.47 -25.49 -3.22
C ALA A 115 -5.03 -26.04 -3.03
N HIS A 116 -4.01 -25.26 -3.41
CA HIS A 116 -2.61 -25.67 -3.35
C HIS A 116 -1.78 -24.89 -2.31
N LYS A 117 -2.44 -24.10 -1.46
CA LYS A 117 -1.79 -23.19 -0.52
C LYS A 117 -0.81 -23.90 0.40
N ASP A 118 -1.25 -24.98 1.04
CA ASP A 118 -0.46 -25.69 2.05
C ASP A 118 0.75 -26.40 1.43
N GLU A 119 0.58 -26.91 0.20
CA GLU A 119 1.65 -27.52 -0.58
C GLU A 119 2.72 -26.50 -1.00
N ILE A 120 2.30 -25.36 -1.56
CA ILE A 120 3.20 -24.27 -1.94
C ILE A 120 3.93 -23.72 -0.71
N GLN A 121 3.24 -23.58 0.42
CA GLN A 121 3.85 -23.15 1.68
C GLN A 121 4.87 -24.16 2.21
N SER A 122 4.61 -25.45 2.05
CA SER A 122 5.56 -26.51 2.41
C SER A 122 6.84 -26.42 1.58
N ILE A 123 6.72 -26.21 0.25
CA ILE A 123 7.85 -26.06 -0.66
C ILE A 123 8.69 -24.84 -0.27
N ILE A 124 8.05 -23.67 -0.10
CA ILE A 124 8.73 -22.43 0.31
C ILE A 124 9.44 -22.59 1.65
N THR A 125 8.82 -23.29 2.60
CA THR A 125 9.40 -23.51 3.94
C THR A 125 10.62 -24.44 3.86
N LYS A 126 10.54 -25.51 3.06
CA LYS A 126 11.67 -26.42 2.82
C LYS A 126 12.82 -25.71 2.12
N GLU A 127 12.56 -24.92 1.08
CA GLU A 127 13.60 -24.14 0.41
C GLU A 127 14.28 -23.15 1.34
N LYS A 128 13.51 -22.40 2.14
CA LYS A 128 14.07 -21.50 3.15
C LYS A 128 14.90 -22.23 4.19
N ALA A 129 14.47 -23.42 4.60
CA ALA A 129 15.23 -24.26 5.52
C ALA A 129 16.53 -24.79 4.88
N ILE A 130 16.50 -25.16 3.60
CA ILE A 130 17.68 -25.57 2.83
C ILE A 130 18.65 -24.41 2.68
N VAL A 131 18.19 -23.22 2.28
CA VAL A 131 19.02 -22.01 2.18
C VAL A 131 19.63 -21.64 3.54
N ALA A 132 18.84 -21.67 4.61
CA ALA A 132 19.34 -21.42 5.96
C ALA A 132 20.37 -22.48 6.42
N PHE A 133 20.18 -23.74 6.01
CA PHE A 133 21.10 -24.84 6.30
C PHE A 133 22.40 -24.73 5.49
N THR A 134 22.33 -24.35 4.20
CA THR A 134 23.51 -24.11 3.37
C THR A 134 24.27 -22.86 3.81
N ASP A 135 23.58 -21.81 4.24
CA ASP A 135 24.20 -20.58 4.76
C ASP A 135 24.88 -20.82 6.13
N SER A 136 24.28 -21.65 6.98
CA SER A 136 24.89 -22.04 8.27
C SER A 136 26.04 -23.03 8.09
N SER A 137 25.98 -23.90 7.09
CA SER A 137 27.08 -24.79 6.70
C SER A 137 28.26 -24.01 6.11
N HIS A 138 28.00 -22.98 5.29
CA HIS A 138 29.05 -22.06 4.83
C HIS A 138 29.65 -21.22 5.97
N LYS A 139 28.88 -20.82 6.98
CA LYS A 139 29.42 -20.14 8.17
C LYS A 139 30.26 -21.04 9.08
N ALA A 140 30.01 -22.35 9.08
CA ALA A 140 30.85 -23.32 9.82
C ALA A 140 32.18 -23.61 9.10
N SER A 141 32.22 -23.51 7.76
CA SER A 141 33.43 -23.77 6.96
C SER A 141 34.35 -22.55 6.74
N VAL A 142 33.94 -21.33 7.08
CA VAL A 142 34.71 -20.08 6.83
C VAL A 142 35.55 -19.62 8.03
N LYS A 143 35.66 -20.40 9.11
CA LYS A 143 36.70 -20.21 10.14
C LYS A 143 38.02 -20.88 9.76
N LEU A 144 38.52 -20.60 8.55
CA LEU A 144 39.94 -20.69 8.22
C LEU A 144 40.19 -19.90 6.92
N SER A 145 41.24 -19.09 6.93
CA SER A 145 41.80 -18.27 5.84
C SER A 145 41.23 -16.86 5.63
N ASP A 146 41.95 -15.90 6.22
CA ASP A 146 42.12 -14.54 5.72
C ASP A 146 42.59 -14.53 4.26
N THR A 147 41.94 -13.76 3.37
CA THR A 147 42.57 -12.62 2.66
C THR A 147 41.54 -11.84 1.85
N LYS A 148 41.62 -10.51 1.95
CA LYS A 148 40.77 -9.50 1.30
C LYS A 148 41.25 -9.18 -0.12
N PRO A 149 40.37 -9.08 -1.14
CA PRO A 149 40.69 -8.37 -2.38
C PRO A 149 40.15 -6.93 -2.36
N LYS A 150 40.94 -6.04 -2.96
CA LYS A 150 40.75 -4.59 -3.12
C LYS A 150 39.79 -4.30 -4.31
N PRO A 151 38.92 -3.28 -4.24
CA PRO A 151 37.98 -2.99 -5.33
C PRO A 151 38.65 -2.25 -6.49
N GLN A 152 38.26 -2.57 -7.72
CA GLN A 152 38.62 -1.83 -8.94
C GLN A 152 37.40 -1.06 -9.50
N PRO A 153 37.63 0.06 -10.21
CA PRO A 153 36.60 1.05 -10.54
C PRO A 153 35.88 0.74 -11.86
N ILE A 154 34.60 1.13 -11.95
CA ILE A 154 33.80 1.09 -13.18
C ILE A 154 33.51 2.55 -13.63
N PRO A 155 33.59 2.87 -14.95
CA PRO A 155 33.50 4.25 -15.46
C PRO A 155 32.06 4.76 -15.63
N ALA A 156 31.98 6.06 -15.90
CA ALA A 156 30.81 6.95 -15.94
C ALA A 156 29.73 6.67 -17.02
N GLU A 157 28.59 7.32 -16.79
CA GLU A 157 27.33 7.44 -17.56
C GLU A 157 27.44 7.58 -19.09
N PRO A 158 26.30 7.41 -19.79
CA PRO A 158 25.72 8.63 -20.38
C PRO A 158 24.19 8.81 -20.24
N SER A 159 23.86 10.09 -20.02
CA SER A 159 22.77 10.92 -20.59
C SER A 159 21.30 10.67 -20.24
N GLU A 160 20.82 11.56 -19.38
CA GLU A 160 19.60 12.39 -19.49
C GLU A 160 18.63 12.07 -20.64
N HIS A 161 17.43 11.61 -20.27
CA HIS A 161 16.21 11.89 -21.02
C HIS A 161 15.30 12.80 -20.21
N ASN A 162 15.32 14.08 -20.59
CA ASN A 162 14.34 15.08 -20.18
C ASN A 162 12.95 14.68 -20.68
N THR A 163 12.01 14.40 -19.76
CA THR A 163 10.58 14.53 -20.04
C THR A 163 10.05 15.73 -19.28
N ASN A 164 9.97 16.86 -20.00
CA ASN A 164 9.17 18.01 -19.64
C ASN A 164 7.71 17.56 -19.45
N LEU A 165 7.27 17.44 -18.20
CA LEU A 165 5.85 17.39 -17.86
C LEU A 165 5.37 18.83 -17.64
N ASN A 166 4.40 19.22 -18.45
CA ASN A 166 3.85 20.57 -18.61
C ASN A 166 3.57 21.33 -17.29
N SER A 167 4.25 22.45 -17.08
CA SER A 167 4.01 23.45 -16.02
C SER A 167 2.56 23.96 -15.95
N SER A 168 1.83 23.89 -17.07
CA SER A 168 0.41 24.26 -17.14
C SER A 168 -0.53 23.34 -16.33
N HIS A 169 -0.16 22.08 -16.07
CA HIS A 169 -1.00 21.17 -15.28
C HIS A 169 -0.83 21.40 -13.78
N GLU A 170 0.38 21.74 -13.36
CA GLU A 170 0.74 21.97 -11.97
C GLU A 170 0.09 23.23 -11.40
N GLU A 171 0.06 24.33 -12.17
CA GLU A 171 -0.69 25.54 -11.79
C GLU A 171 -2.20 25.30 -11.69
N LYS A 172 -2.78 24.53 -12.62
CA LYS A 172 -4.21 24.19 -12.58
C LYS A 172 -4.56 23.32 -11.38
N ILE A 173 -3.70 22.36 -11.03
CA ILE A 173 -3.89 21.51 -9.84
C ILE A 173 -3.76 22.33 -8.56
N ASN A 174 -2.79 23.23 -8.47
CA ASN A 174 -2.62 24.15 -7.34
C ASN A 174 -3.78 25.14 -7.18
N GLU A 175 -4.36 25.61 -8.29
CA GLU A 175 -5.55 26.46 -8.27
C GLU A 175 -6.81 25.68 -7.84
N ILE A 176 -6.95 24.43 -8.29
CA ILE A 176 -8.03 23.52 -7.86
C ILE A 176 -7.92 23.22 -6.35
N LEU A 177 -6.71 23.03 -5.83
CA LEU A 177 -6.45 22.73 -4.41
C LEU A 177 -6.70 23.94 -3.49
N ARG A 178 -6.33 25.16 -3.92
CA ARG A 178 -6.72 26.40 -3.21
C ARG A 178 -8.22 26.64 -3.21
N LYS A 179 -8.94 26.14 -4.22
CA LYS A 179 -10.40 26.22 -4.33
C LYS A 179 -11.12 25.01 -3.72
N SER A 180 -10.39 24.01 -3.21
CA SER A 180 -10.98 22.81 -2.61
C SER A 180 -11.74 23.18 -1.33
N PRO A 181 -13.03 22.80 -1.21
CA PRO A 181 -13.85 23.07 -0.04
C PRO A 181 -13.25 22.51 1.27
N GLY A 182 -12.52 21.39 1.22
CA GLY A 182 -11.88 20.80 2.40
C GLY A 182 -10.71 21.63 2.93
N VAL A 183 -9.86 22.12 2.03
CA VAL A 183 -8.76 23.04 2.36
C VAL A 183 -9.31 24.38 2.85
N GLN A 184 -10.36 24.90 2.19
CA GLN A 184 -11.04 26.12 2.62
C GLN A 184 -11.78 25.94 3.96
N ALA A 185 -12.32 24.76 4.26
CA ALA A 185 -12.97 24.47 5.54
C ALA A 185 -11.95 24.37 6.69
N LEU A 186 -10.76 23.81 6.44
CA LEU A 186 -9.63 23.81 7.38
C LEU A 186 -9.12 25.24 7.63
N ILE A 187 -8.88 26.02 6.58
CA ILE A 187 -8.49 27.44 6.70
C ILE A 187 -9.56 28.24 7.44
N LYS A 188 -10.85 28.04 7.11
CA LYS A 188 -11.95 28.74 7.78
C LYS A 188 -12.10 28.31 9.25
N ARG A 189 -11.85 27.05 9.58
CA ARG A 189 -11.85 26.54 10.95
C ARG A 189 -10.67 27.13 11.73
N LYS A 190 -9.49 27.24 11.12
CA LYS A 190 -8.33 27.93 11.68
C LYS A 190 -8.63 29.41 11.95
N LEU A 191 -9.12 30.15 10.96
CA LEU A 191 -9.52 31.55 11.12
C LEU A 191 -10.61 31.74 12.19
N ALA A 192 -11.54 30.79 12.32
CA ALA A 192 -12.56 30.82 13.37
C ALA A 192 -12.01 30.46 14.75
N MET A 193 -10.97 29.62 14.83
CA MET A 193 -10.27 29.28 16.08
C MET A 193 -9.36 30.42 16.51
N GLU A 194 -8.64 31.06 15.59
CA GLU A 194 -7.82 32.26 15.82
C GLU A 194 -8.68 33.44 16.28
N ALA A 195 -9.81 33.69 15.60
CA ALA A 195 -10.76 34.71 16.05
C ALA A 195 -11.38 34.39 17.42
N LYS A 196 -11.48 33.11 17.79
CA LYS A 196 -11.98 32.68 19.10
C LYS A 196 -10.89 32.77 20.17
N GLN A 197 -9.63 32.55 19.80
CA GLN A 197 -8.45 32.75 20.63
C GLN A 197 -8.26 34.24 20.94
N GLU A 198 -8.35 35.11 19.93
CA GLU A 198 -8.33 36.58 20.09
C GLU A 198 -9.51 37.08 20.94
N GLN A 199 -10.69 36.47 20.82
CA GLN A 199 -11.84 36.80 21.67
C GLN A 199 -11.67 36.32 23.11
N LEU A 200 -11.02 35.18 23.35
CA LEU A 200 -10.70 34.67 24.69
C LEU A 200 -9.61 35.52 25.36
N GLU A 201 -8.59 35.94 24.61
CA GLU A 201 -7.54 36.85 25.08
C GLU A 201 -8.08 38.27 25.35
N HIS A 202 -9.06 38.74 24.58
CA HIS A 202 -9.75 40.00 24.88
C HIS A 202 -10.74 39.89 26.05
N GLN A 203 -11.33 38.72 26.32
CA GLN A 203 -12.26 38.52 27.44
C GLN A 203 -11.58 38.46 28.82
N GLU A 204 -10.32 38.04 28.92
CA GLU A 204 -9.56 38.14 30.18
C GLU A 204 -9.11 39.59 30.49
N SER A 205 -9.17 40.49 29.50
CA SER A 205 -8.81 41.91 29.67
C SER A 205 -10.00 42.83 29.99
N SER A 206 -11.24 42.33 29.93
CA SER A 206 -12.44 43.17 30.06
C SER A 206 -13.57 42.49 30.84
N ASP A 207 -13.32 42.05 32.07
CA ASP A 207 -14.40 41.75 33.02
C ASP A 207 -14.64 42.95 33.95
N SER A 208 -15.38 43.94 33.42
CA SER A 208 -16.19 44.81 34.26
C SER A 208 -17.40 45.32 33.48
N SER A 209 -18.57 44.89 33.96
CA SER A 209 -19.88 45.54 33.85
C SER A 209 -20.83 45.18 32.68
N LYS A 210 -21.94 44.53 33.11
CA LYS A 210 -23.37 44.76 32.77
C LYS A 210 -24.05 44.02 31.58
N GLN A 211 -24.92 43.09 31.99
CA GLN A 211 -26.37 42.93 31.69
C GLN A 211 -26.89 42.86 30.23
N GLN A 212 -27.51 41.70 29.95
CA GLN A 212 -28.51 41.27 28.93
C GLN A 212 -29.69 42.27 28.67
N PRO A 213 -30.57 42.12 27.62
CA PRO A 213 -31.12 40.84 27.11
C PRO A 213 -31.47 40.66 25.60
N VAL A 214 -31.50 39.38 25.22
CA VAL A 214 -32.40 38.59 24.32
C VAL A 214 -33.34 39.31 23.33
N THR A 215 -33.30 38.89 22.05
CA THR A 215 -34.51 38.71 21.21
C THR A 215 -34.29 37.62 20.14
N GLN A 216 -35.32 36.78 19.96
CA GLN A 216 -35.44 35.67 19.00
C GLN A 216 -36.02 36.12 17.65
N SER A 217 -35.98 35.19 16.67
CA SER A 217 -36.74 35.12 15.39
C SER A 217 -35.88 35.50 14.18
N SER A 218 -35.81 34.78 13.05
CA SER A 218 -36.57 33.65 12.52
C SER A 218 -35.79 33.06 11.33
N ILE A 219 -35.93 31.75 11.10
CA ILE A 219 -35.51 31.07 9.86
C ILE A 219 -36.66 31.19 8.83
N PRO A 220 -36.35 31.36 7.53
CA PRO A 220 -36.87 30.39 6.57
C PRO A 220 -35.77 29.75 5.72
N SER A 221 -35.91 28.43 5.60
CA SER A 221 -35.20 27.49 4.76
C SER A 221 -35.41 27.75 3.26
N VAL A 222 -34.33 27.71 2.46
CA VAL A 222 -34.34 27.11 1.12
C VAL A 222 -33.01 26.40 0.87
N SER A 223 -33.16 25.16 0.43
CA SER A 223 -32.18 24.17 0.01
C SER A 223 -31.01 24.67 -0.84
N SER A 224 -29.79 24.31 -0.45
CA SER A 224 -28.85 23.64 -1.34
C SER A 224 -27.89 22.82 -0.47
N GLU A 225 -28.06 21.50 -0.48
CA GLU A 225 -27.05 20.57 0.03
C GLU A 225 -25.81 20.71 -0.86
N LYS A 226 -24.90 21.62 -0.48
CA LYS A 226 -23.50 21.56 -0.93
C LYS A 226 -22.81 20.52 -0.06
N THR A 227 -22.75 19.30 -0.56
CA THR A 227 -21.79 18.29 -0.08
C THR A 227 -20.39 18.89 -0.23
N SER A 228 -19.82 19.34 0.89
CA SER A 228 -18.43 19.77 0.97
C SER A 228 -17.56 18.53 0.84
N ASN A 229 -17.13 18.22 -0.39
CA ASN A 229 -16.20 17.11 -0.64
C ASN A 229 -14.96 17.30 0.25
N THR A 230 -14.75 16.37 1.17
CA THR A 230 -13.57 16.31 2.04
C THR A 230 -12.37 15.81 1.24
N ILE A 231 -11.15 15.99 1.75
CA ILE A 231 -9.94 15.41 1.13
C ILE A 231 -10.05 13.88 1.04
N MET A 232 -10.78 13.26 1.98
CA MET A 232 -11.11 11.84 1.91
C MET A 232 -12.03 11.52 0.73
N ASP A 233 -12.96 12.41 0.39
CA ASP A 233 -13.81 12.28 -0.80
C ASP A 233 -13.03 12.48 -2.09
N GLU A 234 -11.99 13.32 -2.10
CA GLU A 234 -11.08 13.42 -3.26
C GLU A 234 -10.21 12.15 -3.38
N LEU A 235 -9.57 11.72 -2.30
CA LEU A 235 -8.67 10.56 -2.30
C LEU A 235 -9.39 9.24 -2.62
N LYS A 236 -10.64 9.06 -2.16
CA LYS A 236 -11.40 7.81 -2.43
C LYS A 236 -11.79 7.65 -3.89
N ASN A 237 -11.92 8.75 -4.62
CA ASN A 237 -12.30 8.78 -6.04
C ASN A 237 -11.10 8.60 -6.99
N ILE A 238 -9.87 8.56 -6.44
CA ILE A 238 -8.66 8.29 -7.22
C ILE A 238 -8.43 6.77 -7.29
N GLU A 239 -8.08 6.27 -8.48
CA GLU A 239 -7.70 4.86 -8.68
C GLU A 239 -6.59 4.41 -7.72
N PRO A 240 -6.62 3.19 -7.15
CA PRO A 240 -5.69 2.77 -6.10
C PRO A 240 -4.20 2.98 -6.45
N HIS A 241 -3.81 2.64 -7.68
CA HIS A 241 -2.43 2.80 -8.14
C HIS A 241 -2.02 4.28 -8.30
N MET A 242 -2.98 5.16 -8.61
CA MET A 242 -2.74 6.59 -8.72
C MET A 242 -2.63 7.26 -7.36
N ARG A 243 -3.36 6.79 -6.34
CA ARG A 243 -3.24 7.36 -4.99
C ARG A 243 -1.81 7.24 -4.45
N GLN A 244 -1.16 6.09 -4.68
CA GLN A 244 0.23 5.89 -4.29
C GLN A 244 1.18 6.85 -5.03
N LYS A 245 0.97 7.05 -6.34
CA LYS A 245 1.79 7.98 -7.13
C LYS A 245 1.62 9.43 -6.69
N LEU A 246 0.42 9.79 -6.24
CA LEU A 246 0.08 11.15 -5.83
C LEU A 246 0.33 11.41 -4.34
N GLY A 247 0.56 10.38 -3.52
CA GLY A 247 0.92 10.53 -2.12
C GLY A 247 2.07 11.53 -1.89
N PRO A 248 3.20 11.43 -2.63
CA PRO A 248 4.31 12.38 -2.55
C PRO A 248 3.91 13.82 -2.83
N THR A 249 2.92 14.05 -3.68
CA THR A 249 2.39 15.38 -4.01
C THR A 249 1.40 15.88 -2.95
N TYR A 250 0.48 15.04 -2.48
CA TYR A 250 -0.58 15.47 -1.56
C TYR A 250 -0.14 15.55 -0.09
N ALA A 251 0.73 14.66 0.36
CA ALA A 251 1.11 14.60 1.77
C ALA A 251 1.79 15.88 2.27
N PRO A 252 2.72 16.51 1.51
CA PRO A 252 3.31 17.80 1.87
C PRO A 252 2.33 18.99 1.84
N MET A 253 1.17 18.83 1.21
CA MET A 253 0.11 19.86 1.23
C MET A 253 -0.83 19.67 2.42
N LEU A 254 -1.15 18.42 2.75
CA LEU A 254 -2.14 18.06 3.74
C LEU A 254 -1.59 18.01 5.16
N LEU A 255 -0.56 17.17 5.39
CA LEU A 255 -0.09 16.89 6.75
C LEU A 255 0.40 18.15 7.47
N PRO A 256 1.09 19.10 6.80
CA PRO A 256 1.46 20.38 7.39
C PRO A 256 0.29 21.21 7.94
N ALA A 257 -0.91 21.06 7.38
CA ALA A 257 -2.10 21.81 7.78
C ALA A 257 -2.93 21.13 8.90
N ILE A 258 -2.49 19.97 9.41
CA ILE A 258 -3.11 19.33 10.57
C ILE A 258 -2.42 19.87 11.84
N ASP A 259 -3.23 20.23 12.83
CA ASP A 259 -2.77 20.72 14.13
C ASP A 259 -1.88 19.70 14.85
N ASP A 260 -0.89 20.21 15.57
CA ASP A 260 0.09 19.39 16.30
C ASP A 260 -0.54 18.52 17.38
N ASP A 261 -1.68 18.95 17.95
CA ASP A 261 -2.46 18.21 18.95
C ASP A 261 -2.96 16.84 18.47
N SER A 262 -3.01 16.66 17.15
CA SER A 262 -3.45 15.44 16.52
C SER A 262 -2.30 14.44 16.40
N PHE A 263 -1.05 14.85 16.54
CA PHE A 263 0.14 13.99 16.41
C PHE A 263 0.76 13.66 17.77
N ILE A 264 1.68 12.70 17.77
CA ILE A 264 2.59 12.48 18.90
C ILE A 264 3.82 13.34 18.67
N VAL A 265 3.96 14.42 19.43
CA VAL A 265 4.94 15.48 19.16
C VAL A 265 6.17 15.36 20.06
N TYR A 266 7.32 15.16 19.42
CA TYR A 266 8.66 15.26 20.01
C TYR A 266 9.22 16.65 19.68
N GLU A 267 9.05 17.57 20.62
CA GLU A 267 9.52 18.97 20.51
C GLU A 267 11.03 19.05 20.35
N ASN A 268 11.50 19.98 19.52
CA ASN A 268 12.92 20.31 19.47
C ASN A 268 13.42 20.80 20.84
N ASP A 269 14.73 20.71 21.04
CA ASP A 269 15.34 21.16 22.29
C ASP A 269 15.11 22.67 22.46
N ALA A 270 14.71 23.09 23.67
CA ALA A 270 14.25 24.44 23.97
C ALA A 270 15.30 25.54 23.69
N ASP A 271 16.58 25.20 23.82
CA ASP A 271 17.70 26.13 23.62
C ASP A 271 18.28 26.08 22.20
N VAL A 272 17.64 25.36 21.28
CA VAL A 272 18.10 25.21 19.89
C VAL A 272 17.15 25.92 18.94
N PRO A 273 17.66 26.76 18.01
CA PRO A 273 16.81 27.42 17.02
C PRO A 273 16.00 26.42 16.20
N TYR A 274 14.70 26.68 16.09
CA TYR A 274 13.79 25.89 15.29
C TYR A 274 14.20 25.89 13.80
N LYS A 275 14.34 24.70 13.22
CA LYS A 275 14.70 24.51 11.80
C LYS A 275 13.53 24.06 10.93
N GLY A 276 12.50 23.47 11.53
CA GLY A 276 11.36 22.92 10.80
C GLY A 276 10.78 21.67 11.44
N THR A 277 9.68 21.22 10.85
CA THR A 277 8.95 20.04 11.32
C THR A 277 9.13 18.86 10.38
N LEU A 278 9.38 17.68 10.95
CA LEU A 278 9.33 16.39 10.27
C LEU A 278 8.09 15.63 10.71
N THR A 279 7.08 15.55 9.84
CA THR A 279 5.92 14.68 10.05
C THR A 279 6.23 13.27 9.56
N VAL A 280 5.98 12.26 10.40
CA VAL A 280 6.30 10.86 10.11
C VAL A 280 5.07 9.99 10.26
N ALA A 281 4.58 9.41 9.16
CA ALA A 281 3.65 8.27 9.26
C ALA A 281 4.43 7.01 9.64
N THR A 282 4.16 6.47 10.83
CA THR A 282 5.05 5.50 11.49
C THR A 282 4.33 4.26 12.00
N ASP A 283 5.04 3.14 12.01
CA ASP A 283 4.57 1.84 12.50
C ASP A 283 5.60 1.30 13.50
N PHE A 284 5.22 1.13 14.76
CA PHE A 284 6.14 0.67 15.82
C PHE A 284 6.74 -0.73 15.54
N SER A 285 6.08 -1.53 14.68
CA SER A 285 6.57 -2.85 14.27
C SER A 285 7.54 -2.80 13.08
N CYS A 286 7.72 -1.64 12.44
CA CYS A 286 8.60 -1.46 11.28
C CYS A 286 10.07 -1.28 11.70
N PRO A 287 11.00 -2.13 11.21
CA PRO A 287 12.43 -1.99 11.53
C PRO A 287 13.04 -0.65 11.12
N VAL A 288 12.60 -0.09 9.99
CA VAL A 288 13.10 1.22 9.50
C VAL A 288 12.53 2.37 10.33
N CYS A 289 11.25 2.29 10.73
CA CYS A 289 10.68 3.25 11.69
C CYS A 289 11.41 3.21 13.03
N LYS A 290 11.77 2.02 13.52
CA LYS A 290 12.57 1.87 14.74
C LYS A 290 13.95 2.52 14.58
N GLN A 291 14.59 2.39 13.42
CA GLN A 291 15.84 3.10 13.15
C GLN A 291 15.64 4.63 13.19
N LEU A 292 14.64 5.16 12.50
CA LEU A 292 14.32 6.59 12.54
C LEU A 292 14.02 7.09 13.96
N HIS A 293 13.33 6.27 14.76
CA HIS A 293 13.02 6.60 16.14
C HIS A 293 14.28 6.81 16.99
N THR A 294 15.35 6.05 16.74
CA THR A 294 16.65 6.28 17.39
C THR A 294 17.33 7.59 16.98
N LEU A 295 16.92 8.21 15.87
CA LEU A 295 17.45 9.50 15.42
C LEU A 295 16.74 10.70 16.05
N ILE A 296 15.54 10.52 16.63
CA ILE A 296 14.76 11.63 17.20
C ILE A 296 15.59 12.51 18.14
N PRO A 297 16.31 11.99 19.15
CA PRO A 297 17.10 12.84 20.04
C PRO A 297 18.10 13.73 19.30
N SER A 298 18.75 13.19 18.25
CA SER A 298 19.68 13.97 17.42
C SER A 298 18.98 15.01 16.54
N LEU A 299 17.81 14.67 15.99
CA LEU A 299 17.00 15.62 15.21
C LEU A 299 16.49 16.78 16.09
N ASN A 300 16.03 16.47 17.30
CA ASN A 300 15.53 17.46 18.25
C ASN A 300 16.64 18.40 18.73
N ALA A 301 17.84 17.86 19.00
CA ALA A 301 19.05 18.63 19.30
C ALA A 301 19.56 19.46 18.10
N GLU A 302 19.15 19.11 16.87
CA GLU A 302 19.39 19.92 15.68
C GLU A 302 18.33 21.00 15.46
N GLY A 303 17.29 21.11 16.29
CA GLY A 303 16.23 22.10 16.14
C GLY A 303 15.03 21.60 15.33
N VAL A 304 14.92 20.29 15.08
CA VAL A 304 13.80 19.71 14.33
C VAL A 304 12.72 19.22 15.29
N LYS A 305 11.49 19.71 15.10
CA LYS A 305 10.30 19.14 15.74
C LYS A 305 9.89 17.89 14.97
N VAL A 306 9.78 16.74 15.64
CA VAL A 306 9.32 15.50 15.00
C VAL A 306 7.92 15.19 15.49
N ARG A 307 6.97 15.03 14.57
CA ARG A 307 5.61 14.65 14.93
C ARG A 307 5.19 13.36 14.23
N TYR A 308 4.71 12.41 15.03
CA TYR A 308 4.33 11.09 14.57
C TYR A 308 2.84 11.02 14.30
N MET A 309 2.51 10.53 13.10
CA MET A 309 1.21 10.05 12.70
C MET A 309 1.23 8.52 12.83
N PRO A 310 0.54 7.94 13.84
CA PRO A 310 0.32 6.50 13.90
C PRO A 310 -0.25 5.94 12.59
N TYR A 311 0.53 5.09 11.92
CA TYR A 311 0.11 4.44 10.69
C TYR A 311 0.54 2.97 10.67
N PRO A 312 -0.22 2.06 11.29
CA PRO A 312 0.05 0.64 11.23
C PRO A 312 -0.14 0.12 9.80
N ARG A 313 0.92 -0.44 9.21
CA ARG A 313 0.85 -1.05 7.86
C ARG A 313 0.00 -2.32 7.84
N LYS A 314 0.00 -3.03 8.98
CA LYS A 314 -0.87 -4.18 9.19
C LYS A 314 -2.32 -3.74 9.36
N ARG A 315 -3.22 -4.71 9.26
CA ARG A 315 -4.62 -4.49 9.60
C ARG A 315 -4.75 -4.25 11.10
N ILE A 316 -5.64 -3.31 11.45
CA ILE A 316 -6.02 -3.01 12.84
C ILE A 316 -7.37 -3.63 13.21
N ILE A 317 -7.97 -4.38 12.28
CA ILE A 317 -9.29 -5.02 12.36
C ILE A 317 -9.21 -6.35 11.60
N ASP A 318 -9.89 -7.38 12.10
CA ASP A 318 -9.72 -8.76 11.60
C ASP A 318 -10.76 -9.17 10.55
N TYR A 319 -11.48 -8.21 9.99
CA TYR A 319 -12.60 -8.54 9.13
C TYR A 319 -12.20 -9.05 7.74
N PRO A 320 -13.03 -9.94 7.16
CA PRO A 320 -12.86 -10.35 5.77
C PRO A 320 -13.25 -9.21 4.83
N PHE A 321 -12.36 -8.90 3.90
CA PHE A 321 -12.68 -8.02 2.78
C PHE A 321 -13.32 -8.90 1.71
N GLU A 322 -14.59 -8.67 1.43
CA GLU A 322 -15.30 -9.35 0.36
C GLU A 322 -14.70 -8.97 -1.02
N ASN A 323 -14.98 -9.78 -2.03
CA ASN A 323 -14.70 -9.37 -3.40
C ASN A 323 -15.54 -8.12 -3.71
N ASN A 324 -14.93 -7.09 -4.34
CA ASN A 324 -15.52 -5.78 -4.64
C ASN A 324 -15.69 -4.82 -3.44
N PHE A 325 -14.86 -4.99 -2.40
CA PHE A 325 -14.82 -4.06 -1.28
C PHE A 325 -14.54 -2.60 -1.72
N THR A 326 -15.45 -1.68 -1.42
CA THR A 326 -15.33 -0.27 -1.81
C THR A 326 -14.53 0.55 -0.79
N VAL A 327 -14.03 1.72 -1.21
CA VAL A 327 -13.35 2.63 -0.27
C VAL A 327 -14.32 3.17 0.78
N ASP A 328 -15.59 3.43 0.44
CA ASP A 328 -16.58 3.86 1.43
C ASP A 328 -16.87 2.75 2.46
N GLN A 329 -16.95 1.50 2.03
CA GLN A 329 -17.04 0.35 2.94
C GLN A 329 -15.79 0.24 3.82
N TYR A 330 -14.61 0.51 3.27
CA TYR A 330 -13.36 0.54 4.04
C TYR A 330 -13.41 1.57 5.16
N ILE A 331 -13.74 2.81 4.80
CA ILE A 331 -13.83 3.94 5.74
C ILE A 331 -14.85 3.61 6.84
N TYR A 332 -16.06 3.22 6.44
CA TYR A 332 -17.13 2.89 7.37
C TYR A 332 -16.70 1.79 8.36
N ARG A 333 -16.19 0.67 7.86
CA ARG A 333 -15.82 -0.46 8.72
C ARG A 333 -14.62 -0.14 9.61
N THR A 334 -13.62 0.58 9.11
CA THR A 334 -12.49 1.03 9.92
C THR A 334 -12.92 1.95 11.06
N HIS A 335 -14.02 2.70 10.94
CA HIS A 335 -14.58 3.49 12.03
C HIS A 335 -15.41 2.70 13.04
N GLN A 336 -16.10 1.65 12.61
CA GLN A 336 -17.12 0.96 13.42
C GLN A 336 -16.62 -0.34 14.04
N GLU A 337 -15.69 -1.02 13.38
CA GLU A 337 -15.34 -2.38 13.77
C GLU A 337 -14.34 -2.44 14.94
N PRO A 338 -14.46 -3.48 15.78
CA PRO A 338 -13.58 -3.66 16.92
C PRO A 338 -12.14 -3.84 16.44
N LEU A 339 -11.21 -3.21 17.15
CA LEU A 339 -9.80 -3.35 16.85
C LEU A 339 -9.33 -4.76 17.19
N ASN A 340 -8.39 -5.25 16.40
CA ASN A 340 -7.61 -6.43 16.78
C ASN A 340 -6.53 -6.04 17.79
N SER A 341 -5.82 -7.03 18.34
CA SER A 341 -4.79 -6.79 19.37
C SER A 341 -3.71 -5.80 18.92
N PHE A 342 -3.38 -5.76 17.62
CA PHE A 342 -2.43 -4.80 17.08
C PHE A 342 -3.01 -3.39 17.03
N GLY A 343 -4.26 -3.25 16.58
CA GLY A 343 -5.00 -1.99 16.58
C GLY A 343 -5.17 -1.43 18.00
N GLU A 344 -5.46 -2.28 18.98
CA GLU A 344 -5.54 -1.91 20.39
C GLU A 344 -4.23 -1.31 20.90
N LEU A 345 -3.07 -1.92 20.59
CA LEU A 345 -1.77 -1.35 20.98
C LEU A 345 -1.53 0.04 20.36
N VAL A 346 -1.90 0.22 19.08
CA VAL A 346 -1.78 1.52 18.39
C VAL A 346 -2.70 2.56 19.06
N LEU A 347 -3.95 2.19 19.34
CA LEU A 347 -4.95 3.05 19.97
C LEU A 347 -4.49 3.47 21.37
N ASN A 348 -4.18 2.50 22.23
CA ASN A 348 -3.82 2.75 23.61
C ASN A 348 -2.53 3.57 23.72
N GLY A 349 -1.54 3.30 22.84
CA GLY A 349 -0.33 4.11 22.81
C GLY A 349 -0.57 5.55 22.36
N TYR A 350 -1.47 5.75 21.39
CA TYR A 350 -1.76 7.08 20.85
C TYR A 350 -2.62 7.91 21.82
N CYS A 351 -3.58 7.27 22.48
CA CYS A 351 -4.50 7.89 23.42
C CYS A 351 -4.01 7.86 24.88
N SER A 352 -2.75 7.50 25.11
CA SER A 352 -2.13 7.61 26.44
C SER A 352 -1.92 9.08 26.81
N ASP A 353 -2.04 9.41 28.10
CA ASP A 353 -1.77 10.76 28.62
C ASP A 353 -0.34 11.22 28.25
N ASP A 354 0.63 10.30 28.34
CA ASP A 354 1.97 10.46 27.78
C ASP A 354 2.15 9.55 26.56
N ASN A 355 1.57 9.98 25.44
CA ASN A 355 1.65 9.25 24.18
C ASN A 355 3.08 9.10 23.64
N LYS A 356 4.01 10.01 24.00
CA LYS A 356 5.44 9.90 23.69
C LYS A 356 6.07 8.72 24.41
N ALA A 357 5.90 8.64 25.73
CA ALA A 357 6.44 7.54 26.52
C ALA A 357 5.85 6.20 26.07
N ALA A 358 4.55 6.15 25.81
CA ALA A 358 3.88 4.96 25.30
C ALA A 358 4.44 4.52 23.94
N TYR A 359 4.66 5.44 23.00
CA TYR A 359 5.27 5.09 21.71
C TYR A 359 6.74 4.69 21.83
N ASN A 360 7.52 5.32 22.70
CA ASN A 360 8.89 4.88 22.99
C ASN A 360 8.90 3.43 23.50
N GLU A 361 7.95 3.06 24.37
CA GLU A 361 7.78 1.68 24.84
C GLU A 361 7.39 0.75 23.69
N LEU A 362 6.41 1.10 22.86
CA LEU A 362 6.01 0.31 21.70
C LEU A 362 7.17 0.05 20.72
N PHE A 363 8.00 1.06 20.43
CA PHE A 363 9.19 0.89 19.59
C PHE A 363 10.24 -0.03 20.23
N SER A 364 10.34 -0.01 21.56
CA SER A 364 11.28 -0.83 22.31
C SER A 364 10.82 -2.29 22.41
N THR A 365 9.61 -2.52 22.92
CA THR A 365 9.10 -3.82 23.39
C THR A 365 8.06 -4.43 22.47
N LYS A 366 7.44 -3.64 21.59
CA LYS A 366 6.25 -4.00 20.79
C LYS A 366 5.01 -4.33 21.65
N SER A 367 4.97 -3.83 22.88
CA SER A 367 3.89 -4.00 23.83
C SER A 367 3.72 -2.72 24.64
N LEU A 368 2.62 -2.62 25.38
CA LEU A 368 2.40 -1.59 26.40
C LEU A 368 2.14 -2.30 27.74
N ARG A 369 2.68 -1.75 28.82
CA ARG A 369 2.37 -2.17 30.20
C ARG A 369 1.09 -1.56 30.72
N ASP A 370 0.92 -0.27 30.48
CA ASP A 370 -0.19 0.52 31.00
C ASP A 370 -1.08 0.98 29.86
N PHE A 371 -2.39 0.81 30.04
CA PHE A 371 -3.41 1.22 29.06
C PHE A 371 -4.20 2.36 29.68
N PRO A 372 -4.56 3.41 28.92
CA PRO A 372 -5.41 4.49 29.43
C PRO A 372 -6.74 3.93 29.93
N SER A 373 -7.17 4.40 31.10
CA SER A 373 -8.42 3.95 31.74
C SER A 373 -9.67 4.45 31.02
N ASN A 374 -9.55 5.52 30.23
CA ASN A 374 -10.61 6.08 29.40
C ASN A 374 -10.03 6.57 28.08
N ILE A 375 -10.62 6.16 26.96
CA ILE A 375 -10.27 6.62 25.63
C ILE A 375 -11.43 7.44 25.08
N SER A 376 -11.19 8.72 24.83
CA SER A 376 -12.22 9.59 24.26
C SER A 376 -12.58 9.16 22.84
N LYS A 377 -13.84 9.37 22.45
CA LYS A 377 -14.28 9.04 21.09
C LYS A 377 -13.52 9.84 20.04
N SER A 378 -13.13 11.08 20.36
CA SER A 378 -12.32 11.92 19.47
C SER A 378 -10.94 11.32 19.23
N CYS A 379 -10.25 10.83 20.28
CA CYS A 379 -8.94 10.21 20.14
C CYS A 379 -9.01 8.91 19.31
N GLU A 380 -9.98 8.05 19.61
CA GLU A 380 -10.21 6.82 18.85
C GLU A 380 -10.49 7.11 17.37
N THR A 381 -11.35 8.10 17.10
CA THR A 381 -11.69 8.52 15.74
C THR A 381 -10.46 9.03 15.00
N LYS A 382 -9.62 9.85 15.65
CA LYS A 382 -8.42 10.42 15.05
C LYS A 382 -7.39 9.36 14.66
N MET A 383 -7.15 8.37 15.53
CA MET A 383 -6.25 7.24 15.22
C MET A 383 -6.74 6.48 13.98
N ARG A 384 -8.04 6.19 13.92
CA ARG A 384 -8.66 5.50 12.78
C ARG A 384 -8.60 6.35 11.51
N GLU A 385 -8.80 7.66 11.60
CA GLU A 385 -8.62 8.60 10.47
C GLU A 385 -7.18 8.55 9.95
N PHE A 386 -6.17 8.50 10.82
CA PHE A 386 -4.79 8.34 10.37
C PHE A 386 -4.54 7.00 9.68
N LYS A 387 -5.14 5.90 10.18
CA LYS A 387 -5.07 4.61 9.49
C LYS A 387 -5.64 4.70 8.08
N ILE A 388 -6.82 5.29 7.94
CA ILE A 388 -7.49 5.42 6.65
C ILE A 388 -6.68 6.32 5.72
N LEU A 389 -6.25 7.49 6.21
CA LEU A 389 -5.45 8.44 5.45
C LEU A 389 -4.18 7.79 4.92
N GLY A 390 -3.46 7.06 5.77
CA GLY A 390 -2.23 6.39 5.35
C GLY A 390 -2.46 5.24 4.36
N ASP A 391 -3.56 4.49 4.48
CA ASP A 391 -3.88 3.45 3.49
C ASP A 391 -4.26 4.02 2.13
N LEU A 392 -4.94 5.17 2.13
CA LEU A 392 -5.27 5.87 0.90
C LEU A 392 -4.03 6.51 0.28
N MET A 393 -3.14 7.12 1.07
CA MET A 393 -2.04 7.94 0.55
C MET A 393 -0.70 7.20 0.41
N PHE A 394 -0.36 6.31 1.35
CA PHE A 394 0.99 5.74 1.49
C PHE A 394 1.08 4.28 1.05
N ALA A 395 -0.06 3.64 0.73
CA ALA A 395 -0.15 2.25 0.28
C ALA A 395 0.64 1.25 1.16
N GLY A 396 0.66 1.47 2.48
CA GLY A 396 1.39 0.62 3.42
C GLY A 396 2.90 0.89 3.54
N GLY A 397 3.41 1.99 2.97
CA GLY A 397 4.79 2.42 3.15
C GLY A 397 5.01 3.11 4.49
N THR A 398 5.89 2.56 5.35
CA THR A 398 6.41 3.27 6.53
C THR A 398 7.93 3.07 6.68
N PRO A 399 8.68 4.09 7.17
CA PRO A 399 8.18 5.44 7.50
C PRO A 399 7.84 6.24 6.24
N TYR A 400 6.80 7.06 6.32
CA TYR A 400 6.48 8.07 5.32
C TYR A 400 6.83 9.44 5.89
N LEU A 401 7.65 10.22 5.19
CA LEU A 401 8.29 11.42 5.74
C LEU A 401 7.87 12.66 4.97
N VAL A 402 7.36 13.66 5.69
CA VAL A 402 7.01 14.97 5.14
C VAL A 402 7.77 16.04 5.90
N TRP A 403 8.48 16.87 5.16
CA TRP A 403 9.17 18.04 5.67
C TRP A 403 8.28 19.28 5.54
N GLY A 404 8.26 20.08 6.60
CA GLY A 404 7.55 21.34 6.69
C GLY A 404 6.30 21.29 7.58
N ASP A 405 5.93 22.47 8.05
CA ASP A 405 4.72 22.78 8.79
C ASP A 405 3.88 23.81 8.02
N GLU A 406 2.84 24.33 8.67
CA GLU A 406 1.95 25.32 8.07
C GLU A 406 2.66 26.64 7.72
N ASP A 407 3.70 27.01 8.45
CA ASP A 407 4.45 28.25 8.23
C ASP A 407 5.57 28.09 7.19
N THR A 408 5.99 26.85 6.94
CA THR A 408 6.97 26.52 5.91
C THR A 408 6.41 26.85 4.53
N PRO A 409 7.10 27.64 3.69
CA PRO A 409 6.65 27.93 2.33
C PRO A 409 6.38 26.66 1.52
N ALA A 410 5.32 26.66 0.70
CA ALA A 410 4.93 25.47 -0.05
C ALA A 410 6.05 24.89 -0.93
N SER A 411 6.91 25.74 -1.49
CA SER A 411 8.09 25.34 -2.28
C SER A 411 9.20 24.66 -1.46
N GLU A 412 9.22 24.87 -0.15
CA GLU A 412 10.21 24.32 0.77
C GLU A 412 9.72 23.02 1.44
N ARG A 413 8.40 22.82 1.49
CA ARG A 413 7.80 21.53 1.88
C ARG A 413 8.24 20.42 0.94
N GLY A 414 8.05 19.18 1.37
CA GLY A 414 8.30 18.06 0.48
C GLY A 414 8.23 16.70 1.14
N TYR A 415 8.14 15.68 0.29
CA TYR A 415 8.21 14.29 0.70
C TYR A 415 9.68 13.83 0.74
N ILE A 416 10.10 13.13 1.80
CA ILE A 416 11.46 12.57 1.86
C ILE A 416 11.40 11.07 1.52
N ARG A 417 12.19 10.65 0.52
CA ARG A 417 12.31 9.25 0.12
C ARG A 417 13.09 8.42 1.15
N GLY A 418 12.35 7.85 2.09
CA GLY A 418 12.80 6.80 3.01
C GLY A 418 13.96 7.19 3.92
N VAL A 419 14.44 6.20 4.67
CA VAL A 419 15.55 6.35 5.64
C VAL A 419 16.64 5.35 5.29
N MET A 420 17.88 5.83 5.20
CA MET A 420 19.08 5.05 4.97
C MET A 420 19.79 4.74 6.29
N ARG A 421 20.51 3.61 6.36
CA ARG A 421 21.33 3.24 7.53
C ARG A 421 22.42 4.24 7.88
N SER A 422 22.84 5.05 6.91
CA SER A 422 23.86 6.08 7.05
C SER A 422 23.32 7.41 7.57
N ASP A 423 21.99 7.62 7.58
CA ASP A 423 21.43 8.90 8.00
C ASP A 423 21.69 9.14 9.49
N ARG A 424 22.16 10.33 9.82
CA ARG A 424 22.42 10.76 11.21
C ARG A 424 21.80 12.10 11.53
N THR A 425 21.65 12.95 10.54
CA THR A 425 21.22 14.36 10.68
C THR A 425 19.99 14.64 9.82
N ILE A 426 19.32 15.78 10.06
CA ILE A 426 18.24 16.21 9.16
C ILE A 426 18.73 16.47 7.74
N PHE A 427 19.96 16.96 7.59
CA PHE A 427 20.57 17.21 6.28
C PHE A 427 20.71 15.92 5.45
N ASP A 428 20.95 14.78 6.10
CA ASP A 428 21.03 13.49 5.39
C ASP A 428 19.68 13.05 4.83
N LEU A 429 18.61 13.30 5.58
CA LEU A 429 17.24 13.04 5.14
C LEU A 429 16.84 13.98 3.99
N LEU A 430 17.12 15.29 4.14
CA LEU A 430 16.72 16.30 3.18
C LEU A 430 17.40 16.20 1.80
N LYS A 431 18.55 15.52 1.70
CA LYS A 431 19.18 15.18 0.40
C LYS A 431 18.25 14.41 -0.55
N ARG A 432 17.19 13.78 -0.02
CA ARG A 432 16.22 12.98 -0.77
C ARG A 432 14.81 13.56 -0.67
N LYS A 433 14.69 14.85 -0.34
CA LYS A 433 13.42 15.57 -0.37
C LYS A 433 13.00 15.84 -1.81
N GLU A 434 11.76 15.50 -2.12
CA GLU A 434 11.09 15.82 -3.37
C GLU A 434 10.10 16.94 -3.08
N SER A 435 10.17 18.00 -3.88
CA SER A 435 9.24 19.13 -3.85
C SER A 435 7.93 18.77 -4.54
#